data_AF-A0A2D5RV31-F1
#
_entry.id   AF-A0A2D5RV31-F1
#
_cell.length_a   1.000
_cell.length_b   1.000
_cell.length_c   1.000
_cell.angle_alpha   90.00
_cell.angle_beta   90.00
_cell.angle_gamma   90.00
#
_symmetry.space_group_name_H-M   'P 1'
#
loop_
_entity.id
_entity.type
_entity.pdbx_description
1 polymer ?
#
loop_
_entity_poly.entity_id
_entity_poly.type
_entity_poly.pdbx_seq_one_letter_code
_entity_poly.pdbx_strand_id
1 'polypeptide(L)'
;MSKTRPDIIVMPNQQNDIVALLNEQAGFPAVTAGQELKIQNKTNVVVYVHKTAGPVTEIVGGNSIPKHWQATVEQGSEGCIVTCSGKVGRINVEVIS
;
A
#
# COMPACT_ATOMS: atom_id res chain seq x y z
N MET A 1 14.45 -7.47 -16.39
CA MET A 1 13.36 -6.56 -16.79
C MET A 1 12.47 -6.36 -15.58
N SER A 2 12.49 -5.17 -14.96
CA SER A 2 11.54 -4.82 -13.90
C SER A 2 10.14 -4.87 -14.53
N LYS A 3 9.40 -5.96 -14.28
CA LYS A 3 7.96 -5.93 -14.53
C LYS A 3 7.41 -5.05 -13.42
N THR A 4 7.19 -3.78 -13.74
CA THR A 4 6.52 -2.87 -12.81
C THR A 4 5.14 -3.44 -12.54
N ARG A 5 4.83 -3.70 -11.27
CA ARG A 5 3.52 -4.23 -10.88
C ARG A 5 2.42 -3.24 -11.26
N PRO A 6 1.23 -3.72 -11.68
CA PRO A 6 0.06 -2.87 -11.87
C PRO A 6 -0.23 -2.03 -10.62
N ASP A 7 -0.74 -0.82 -10.86
CA ASP A 7 -1.19 0.05 -9.78
C ASP A 7 -2.36 -0.60 -9.02
N ILE A 8 -2.35 -0.46 -7.70
CA ILE A 8 -3.40 -0.93 -6.80
C ILE A 8 -4.43 0.17 -6.63
N ILE A 9 -5.71 -0.21 -6.70
CA ILE A 9 -6.83 0.68 -6.39
C ILE A 9 -7.07 0.64 -4.88
N VAL A 10 -7.06 1.81 -4.25
CA VAL A 10 -7.32 1.96 -2.81
C VAL A 10 -8.76 2.44 -2.66
N MET A 11 -9.62 1.60 -2.11
CA MET A 11 -11.02 1.94 -1.89
C MET A 11 -11.14 2.94 -0.72
N PRO A 12 -11.94 4.00 -0.88
CA PRO A 12 -12.05 5.05 0.13
C PRO A 12 -12.77 4.55 1.37
N ASN A 13 -12.32 5.03 2.53
CA ASN A 13 -12.87 4.69 3.85
C ASN A 13 -12.90 3.18 4.12
N GLN A 14 -11.99 2.43 3.50
CA GLN A 14 -11.83 1.00 3.65
C GLN A 14 -10.37 0.65 3.90
N GLN A 15 -10.16 -0.51 4.52
CA GLN A 15 -8.84 -1.08 4.73
C GLN A 15 -8.46 -1.86 3.47
N ASN A 16 -7.31 -1.51 2.89
CA ASN A 16 -6.80 -2.17 1.70
C ASN A 16 -5.51 -2.88 2.10
N ASP A 17 -5.57 -4.21 2.23
CA ASP A 17 -4.38 -5.03 2.50
C ASP A 17 -3.51 -5.10 1.24
N ILE A 18 -2.36 -4.43 1.29
CA ILE A 18 -1.47 -4.31 0.14
C ILE A 18 -0.82 -5.64 -0.19
N VAL A 19 -0.49 -6.46 0.81
CA VAL A 19 0.16 -7.76 0.57
C VAL A 19 -0.82 -8.70 -0.12
N ALA A 20 -2.07 -8.74 0.33
CA ALA A 20 -3.13 -9.51 -0.32
C ALA A 20 -3.37 -9.02 -1.76
N LEU A 21 -3.55 -7.71 -1.96
CA LEU A 21 -3.80 -7.12 -3.29
C LEU A 21 -2.63 -7.31 -4.25
N LEU A 22 -1.38 -7.34 -3.76
CA LEU A 22 -0.21 -7.67 -4.57
C LEU A 22 -0.17 -9.14 -4.99
N ASN A 23 -0.64 -10.03 -4.12
CA ASN A 23 -0.68 -11.48 -4.38
C ASN A 23 -1.82 -11.88 -5.32
N GLU A 24 -2.87 -11.08 -5.42
CA GLU A 24 -3.93 -11.24 -6.42
C GLU A 24 -3.46 -10.91 -7.86
N GLN A 25 -2.33 -10.20 -8.01
CA GLN A 25 -1.79 -9.85 -9.32
C GLN A 25 -1.12 -11.05 -10.00
N ALA A 26 -1.80 -11.62 -11.00
CA ALA A 26 -1.28 -12.74 -11.75
C ALA A 26 0.04 -12.43 -12.49
N GLY A 27 0.96 -13.40 -12.50
CA GLY A 27 2.23 -13.31 -13.23
C GLY A 27 3.37 -12.62 -12.49
N PHE A 28 3.20 -12.35 -11.19
CA PHE A 28 4.22 -11.81 -10.29
C PHE A 28 4.54 -12.78 -9.14
N PRO A 29 5.75 -12.74 -8.57
CA PRO A 29 6.08 -13.51 -7.37
C PRO A 29 5.15 -13.17 -6.20
N ALA A 30 4.89 -14.14 -5.33
CA ALA A 30 4.16 -13.88 -4.09
C ALA A 30 4.97 -12.94 -3.19
N VAL A 31 4.27 -11.99 -2.58
CA VAL A 31 4.76 -11.04 -1.59
C VAL A 31 4.39 -11.56 -0.21
N THR A 32 5.36 -11.65 0.68
CA THR A 32 5.13 -12.03 2.07
C THR A 32 5.09 -10.79 2.96
N ALA A 33 4.31 -10.86 4.04
CA ALA A 33 4.39 -9.86 5.10
C ALA A 33 5.86 -9.75 5.60
N GLY A 34 6.28 -8.53 5.94
CA GLY A 34 7.66 -8.24 6.32
C GLY A 34 8.60 -7.92 5.16
N GLN A 35 8.18 -8.03 3.89
CA GLN A 35 8.99 -7.52 2.78
C GLN A 35 9.00 -5.98 2.75
N GLU A 36 10.12 -5.42 2.31
CA GLU A 36 10.24 -3.98 2.13
C GLU A 36 9.44 -3.54 0.91
N LEU A 37 8.54 -2.57 1.12
CA LEU A 37 7.63 -2.06 0.09
C LEU A 37 7.84 -0.56 -0.08
N LYS A 38 7.95 -0.11 -1.31
CA LYS A 38 7.92 1.31 -1.65
C LYS A 38 6.59 1.65 -2.28
N ILE A 39 5.85 2.50 -1.59
CA ILE A 39 4.49 2.88 -1.96
C ILE A 39 4.54 4.30 -2.52
N GLN A 40 4.14 4.47 -3.76
CA GLN A 40 3.98 5.76 -4.41
C GLN A 40 2.50 6.11 -4.53
N ASN A 41 2.11 7.24 -3.95
CA ASN A 41 0.77 7.78 -4.10
C ASN A 41 0.63 8.48 -5.46
N LYS A 42 -0.13 7.88 -6.38
CA LYS A 42 -0.41 8.44 -7.71
C LYS A 42 -1.71 9.25 -7.75
N THR A 43 -2.29 9.55 -6.60
CA THR A 43 -3.60 10.21 -6.48
C THR A 43 -3.48 11.68 -6.12
N ASN A 44 -4.63 12.36 -6.18
CA ASN A 44 -4.82 13.71 -5.67
C ASN A 44 -5.32 13.75 -4.21
N VAL A 45 -5.35 12.63 -3.49
CA VAL A 45 -5.73 12.55 -2.06
C VAL A 45 -4.57 12.06 -1.21
N VAL A 46 -4.62 12.31 0.09
CA VAL A 46 -3.64 11.75 1.03
C VAL A 46 -3.95 10.27 1.24
N VAL A 47 -2.90 9.45 1.23
CA VAL A 47 -2.96 8.03 1.50
C VAL A 47 -2.27 7.78 2.84
N TYR A 48 -2.83 6.90 3.66
CA TYR A 48 -2.33 6.58 4.99
C TYR A 48 -1.88 5.12 5.04
N VAL A 49 -0.65 4.91 5.48
CA VAL A 49 -0.01 3.60 5.59
C VAL A 49 0.08 3.18 7.04
N HIS A 50 -0.44 2.00 7.33
CA HIS A 50 -0.43 1.36 8.63
C HIS A 50 0.43 0.10 8.56
N LYS A 51 1.51 0.06 9.34
CA LYS A 51 2.44 -1.07 9.42
C LYS A 51 1.89 -2.15 10.38
N THR A 52 0.76 -2.76 10.03
CA THR A 52 0.10 -3.78 10.86
C THR A 52 -0.54 -4.86 9.99
N ALA A 53 -0.65 -6.07 10.54
CA ALA A 53 -1.40 -7.19 9.96
C ALA A 53 -2.87 -7.21 10.40
N GLY A 54 -3.20 -6.49 11.48
CA GLY A 54 -4.53 -6.47 12.08
C GLY A 54 -5.41 -5.34 11.55
N PRO A 55 -6.72 -5.37 11.83
CA PRO A 55 -7.61 -4.32 11.37
C PRO A 55 -7.26 -2.96 12.00
N VAL A 56 -7.27 -1.91 11.19
CA VAL A 56 -7.05 -0.53 11.67
C VAL A 56 -8.35 0.07 12.20
N THR A 57 -8.29 0.70 13.37
CA THR A 57 -9.45 1.35 13.99
C THR A 57 -9.77 2.72 13.38
N GLU A 58 -8.77 3.37 12.79
CA GLU A 58 -8.90 4.71 12.20
C GLU A 58 -8.41 4.73 10.75
N ILE A 59 -9.25 5.26 9.85
CA ILE A 59 -8.94 5.43 8.42
C ILE A 59 -7.88 6.53 8.20
N VAL A 60 -7.80 7.49 9.11
CA VAL A 60 -6.82 8.58 9.09
C VAL A 60 -5.88 8.35 10.25
N GLY A 61 -4.69 7.82 9.98
CA GLY A 61 -3.71 7.46 11.00
C GLY A 61 -2.45 6.85 10.38
N GLY A 62 -1.43 6.59 11.19
CA GLY A 62 -0.17 6.04 10.69
C GLY A 62 0.65 7.04 9.86
N ASN A 63 1.42 6.51 8.89
CA ASN A 63 2.31 7.32 8.06
C ASN A 63 1.56 7.87 6.83
N SER A 64 1.44 9.20 6.73
CA SER A 64 0.77 9.85 5.61
C SER A 64 1.69 9.99 4.40
N ILE A 65 1.21 9.59 3.23
CA ILE A 65 1.82 9.84 1.93
C ILE A 65 1.01 10.92 1.20
N PRO A 66 1.51 12.17 1.13
CA PRO A 66 0.87 13.23 0.37
C PRO A 66 0.71 12.89 -1.12
N LYS A 67 -0.07 13.70 -1.83
CA LYS A 67 -0.26 13.56 -3.28
C LYS A 67 1.09 13.52 -4.01
N HIS A 68 1.27 12.57 -4.93
CA HIS A 68 2.50 12.40 -5.72
C HIS A 68 3.78 12.11 -4.93
N TRP A 69 3.67 11.80 -3.64
CA TRP A 69 4.81 11.42 -2.81
C TRP A 69 4.93 9.90 -2.71
N GLN A 70 6.04 9.46 -2.16
CA GLN A 70 6.32 8.05 -1.89
C GLN A 70 6.77 7.87 -0.45
N ALA A 71 6.49 6.70 0.11
CA ALA A 71 7.06 6.28 1.39
C ALA A 71 7.50 4.82 1.29
N THR A 72 8.47 4.48 2.13
CA THR A 72 8.97 3.11 2.26
C THR A 72 8.43 2.49 3.54
N VAL A 73 7.90 1.28 3.41
CA VAL A 73 7.58 0.38 4.51
C VAL A 73 8.80 -0.52 4.69
N GLU A 74 9.48 -0.34 5.81
CA GLU A 74 10.71 -1.06 6.15
C GLU A 74 10.47 -2.57 6.27
N GLN A 75 11.52 -3.33 5.96
CA GLN A 75 11.56 -4.77 6.17
C GLN A 75 11.23 -5.13 7.63
N GLY A 76 10.51 -6.23 7.82
CA GLY A 76 10.08 -6.72 9.14
C GLY A 76 8.74 -6.15 9.63
N SER A 77 8.08 -5.28 8.85
CA SER A 77 6.72 -4.83 9.16
C SER A 77 5.73 -6.00 9.14
N GLU A 78 4.93 -6.17 10.21
CA GLU A 78 3.99 -7.30 10.35
C GLU A 78 2.95 -7.39 9.22
N GLY A 79 2.66 -6.26 8.58
CA GLY A 79 1.77 -6.15 7.43
C GLY A 79 1.77 -4.74 6.86
N CYS A 80 0.97 -4.52 5.81
CA CYS A 80 0.81 -3.20 5.21
C CYS A 80 -0.65 -2.98 4.81
N ILE A 81 -1.35 -2.19 5.63
CA ILE A 81 -2.70 -1.73 5.31
C ILE A 81 -2.64 -0.29 4.85
N VAL A 82 -3.32 -0.03 3.74
CA VAL A 82 -3.44 1.32 3.19
C VAL A 82 -4.89 1.77 3.21
N THR A 83 -5.07 3.03 3.60
CA THR A 83 -6.37 3.68 3.71
C THR A 83 -6.32 5.04 3.01
N CYS A 84 -7.45 5.50 2.47
CA CYS A 84 -7.62 6.84 1.96
C CYS A 84 -9.02 7.35 2.30
N SER A 85 -9.19 8.67 2.38
CA SER A 85 -10.48 9.30 2.68
C SER A 85 -11.08 9.98 1.46
N GLY A 86 -12.42 9.97 1.39
CA GLY A 86 -13.22 10.79 0.48
C GLY A 86 -13.29 10.36 -0.99
N LYS A 87 -12.21 9.82 -1.59
CA LYS A 87 -12.17 9.39 -3.00
C LYS A 87 -11.32 8.14 -3.20
N VAL A 88 -11.67 7.37 -4.23
CA VAL A 88 -10.88 6.23 -4.69
C VAL A 88 -9.45 6.67 -4.97
N GLY A 89 -8.51 5.96 -4.36
CA GLY A 89 -7.09 6.14 -4.54
C GLY A 89 -6.48 5.12 -5.50
N ARG A 90 -5.23 5.36 -5.84
CA ARG A 90 -4.39 4.59 -6.74
C ARG A 90 -2.95 4.74 -6.29
N ILE A 91 -2.34 3.64 -5.93
CA ILE A 91 -0.94 3.60 -5.52
C ILE A 91 -0.16 2.68 -6.45
N ASN A 92 1.11 2.99 -6.65
CA ASN A 92 2.05 2.02 -7.17
C ASN A 92 2.83 1.43 -6.01
N VAL A 93 3.09 0.13 -6.06
CA VAL A 93 3.87 -0.54 -5.04
C VAL A 93 4.99 -1.31 -5.71
N GLU A 94 6.21 -0.95 -5.33
CA GLU A 94 7.45 -1.62 -5.72
C GLU A 94 7.93 -2.45 -4.53
N VAL A 95 8.19 -3.73 -4.76
CA VAL A 95 8.79 -4.63 -3.77
C VAL A 95 10.29 -4.47 -3.89
N ILE A 96 10.96 -4.01 -2.84
CA ILE A 96 12.41 -3.72 -2.85
C ILE A 96 13.25 -4.98 -2.55
N SER A 97 12.69 -5.95 -1.82
CA SER A 97 13.39 -7.19 -1.45
C SER A 97 13.54 -8.20 -2.59
#